data_AF-A0A645F5T8-F1
#
_entry.id   AF-A0A645F5T8-F1
#
_cell.length_a   1.000
_cell.length_b   1.000
_cell.length_c   1.000
_cell.angle_alpha   90.00
_cell.angle_beta   90.00
_cell.angle_gamma   90.00
#
_symmetry.space_group_name_H-M   'P 1'
#
loop_
_entity.id
_entity.type
_entity.pdbx_description
1 polymer ?
#
loop_
_entity_poly.entity_id
_entity_poly.type
_entity_poly.pdbx_seq_one_letter_code
_entity_poly.pdbx_strand_id
1 'polypeptide(L)' 'MCKAKGKYRAATTVHHIKHVKEFPWLALTKSNLICVCNECHNVLHPEKFKNKYKFKEQLNEERW' A
#
# COMPACT_ATOMS: atom_id res chain seq x y z
N MET A 1 7.05 -4.07 -9.90
CA MET A 1 7.09 -5.42 -9.29
C MET A 1 6.62 -6.53 -10.22
N CYS A 2 5.42 -6.48 -10.82
CA CYS A 2 4.95 -7.56 -11.71
C CYS A 2 5.96 -7.92 -12.82
N LYS A 3 6.48 -6.92 -13.53
CA LYS A 3 7.48 -7.13 -14.60
C LYS A 3 8.76 -7.82 -14.09
N ALA A 4 9.23 -7.45 -12.90
CA ALA A 4 10.41 -8.08 -12.28
C ALA A 4 10.15 -9.55 -11.88
N LYS A 5 8.87 -9.91 -11.67
CA LYS A 5 8.43 -11.30 -11.42
C LYS A 5 8.06 -12.05 -12.71
N GLY A 6 8.39 -11.51 -13.90
CA GLY A 6 8.01 -12.10 -15.18
C GLY A 6 6.52 -12.04 -15.51
N LYS A 7 5.73 -11.22 -14.80
CA LYS A 7 4.28 -11.08 -14.99
C LYS A 7 3.91 -9.73 -15.58
N TYR A 8 2.87 -9.68 -16.40
CA TYR A 8 2.28 -8.43 -16.88
C TYR A 8 1.00 -8.08 -16.12
N ARG A 9 0.90 -6.83 -15.69
CA ARG A 9 -0.32 -6.23 -15.14
C ARG A 9 -0.20 -4.71 -15.28
N ALA A 10 -1.26 -4.07 -15.75
CA ALA A 10 -1.30 -2.62 -15.90
C ALA A 10 -1.06 -1.94 -14.53
N ALA A 11 -0.28 -0.86 -14.55
CA ALA A 11 -0.11 -0.01 -13.38
C ALA A 11 -1.37 0.85 -13.22
N THR A 12 -1.89 0.93 -12.00
CA THR A 12 -3.12 1.66 -11.66
C THR A 12 -2.87 2.76 -10.65
N THR A 13 -1.68 2.78 -10.03
CA THR A 13 -1.32 3.75 -9.00
C THR A 13 0.19 4.03 -9.02
N VAL A 14 0.57 5.18 -8.50
CA VAL A 14 1.97 5.59 -8.29
C VAL A 14 2.27 5.49 -6.80
N HIS A 15 3.35 4.78 -6.46
CA HIS A 15 3.82 4.60 -5.10
C HIS A 15 5.06 5.48 -4.84
N HIS A 16 5.15 6.06 -3.64
CA HIS A 16 6.34 6.76 -3.18
C HIS A 16 7.23 5.78 -2.42
N ILE A 17 8.45 5.54 -2.91
CA ILE A 17 9.41 4.60 -2.29
C ILE A 17 9.76 5.07 -0.88
N LYS A 18 10.04 6.37 -0.72
CA LYS A 18 10.13 7.06 0.58
C LYS A 18 8.83 7.80 0.84
N HIS A 19 8.27 7.60 2.03
CA HIS A 19 7.00 8.21 2.41
C HIS A 19 7.07 9.73 2.40
N VAL A 20 6.10 10.36 1.73
CA VAL A 20 6.00 11.84 1.61
C VAL A 20 5.92 12.52 2.98
N LYS A 21 5.31 11.87 3.98
CA LYS A 21 5.19 12.40 5.34
C LYS A 21 6.56 12.64 6.00
N GLU A 22 7.55 11.81 5.69
CA GLU A 22 8.91 11.90 6.25
C GLU A 22 9.85 12.68 5.33
N PHE A 23 9.64 12.57 4.01
CA PHE A 23 10.50 13.18 2.98
C PHE A 23 9.68 14.00 1.97
N PRO A 24 9.05 15.11 2.38
CA PRO A 24 8.16 15.87 1.51
C PRO A 24 8.86 16.45 0.28
N TRP A 25 10.16 16.78 0.39
CA TRP A 25 10.97 17.27 -0.74
C TRP A 25 11.18 16.23 -1.85
N LEU A 26 10.95 14.94 -1.58
CA LEU A 26 11.05 13.87 -2.57
C LEU A 26 9.71 13.54 -3.25
N ALA A 27 8.63 14.27 -2.95
CA ALA A 27 7.29 13.96 -3.46
C ALA A 27 7.23 13.88 -5.00
N LEU A 28 7.94 14.78 -5.69
CA LEU A 28 7.95 14.84 -7.16
C LEU A 28 9.26 14.32 -7.78
N THR A 29 10.13 13.72 -6.97
CA THR A 29 11.40 13.17 -7.45
C THR A 29 11.14 11.87 -8.21
N LYS A 30 11.47 11.84 -9.51
CA LYS A 30 11.20 10.67 -10.38
C LYS A 30 11.80 9.37 -9.85
N SER A 31 12.99 9.41 -9.25
CA SER A 31 13.62 8.22 -8.64
C SER A 31 12.95 7.76 -7.35
N ASN A 32 12.05 8.55 -6.76
CA ASN A 32 11.25 8.21 -5.59
C ASN A 32 9.85 7.69 -5.95
N LEU A 33 9.47 7.70 -7.23
CA LEU A 33 8.13 7.31 -7.70
C LEU A 33 8.21 6.01 -8.49
N ILE A 34 7.28 5.09 -8.23
CA ILE A 34 7.17 3.84 -9.00
C ILE A 34 5.71 3.53 -9.35
N CYS A 35 5.45 3.30 -10.64
CA CYS A 35 4.14 2.88 -11.11
C CYS A 35 3.94 1.38 -10.80
N VAL A 36 2.88 1.06 -10.07
CA VAL A 36 2.57 -0.30 -9.64
C VAL A 36 1.08 -0.58 -9.78
N CYS A 37 0.71 -1.86 -9.85
CA CYS A 37 -0.67 -2.26 -9.72
C CYS A 37 -1.12 -2.19 -8.25
N ASN A 38 -2.42 -2.15 -8.00
CA ASN A 38 -2.98 -2.05 -6.65
C ASN A 38 -2.49 -3.15 -5.69
N GLU A 39 -2.33 -4.38 -6.16
CA GLU A 39 -1.83 -5.49 -5.32
C GLU A 39 -0.37 -5.29 -4.90
N CYS A 40 0.50 -4.91 -5.84
CA CYS A 40 1.89 -4.61 -5.52
C CYS A 40 2.01 -3.38 -4.61
N HIS A 41 1.15 -2.38 -4.81
CA HIS A 41 1.07 -1.21 -3.93
C HIS A 41 0.74 -1.61 -2.49
N ASN A 42 -0.22 -2.52 -2.30
CA ASN A 42 -0.57 -3.00 -0.96
C ASN A 42 0.61 -3.69 -0.29
N VAL A 43 1.32 -4.58 -0.98
CA VAL A 43 2.51 -5.27 -0.42
C VAL A 43 3.59 -4.28 0.03
N LEU A 44 3.73 -3.16 -0.67
CA LEU A 44 4.66 -2.08 -0.32
C LEU A 44 4.23 -1.25 0.90
N HIS A 45 2.98 -1.36 1.33
CA HIS A 45 2.44 -0.72 2.53
C HIS A 45 2.08 -1.77 3.61
N PRO A 46 3.06 -2.50 4.16
CA PRO A 46 2.81 -3.49 5.21
C PRO A 46 2.19 -2.86 6.47
N GLU A 47 2.39 -1.56 6.72
CA GLU A 47 1.73 -0.86 7.83
C GLU A 47 0.20 -0.88 7.74
N LYS A 48 -0.36 -0.93 6.52
CA LYS A 48 -1.82 -1.02 6.30
C LYS A 48 -2.39 -2.39 6.63
N PHE A 49 -1.55 -3.42 6.75
CA PHE A 49 -1.98 -4.78 7.12
C PHE A 49 -1.96 -5.04 8.62
N LYS A 50 -1.19 -4.27 9.41
CA LYS A 50 -1.03 -4.51 10.86
C LYS A 50 -2.30 -4.29 11.69
N ASN A 51 -3.31 -3.61 11.16
CA ASN A 51 -4.49 -3.18 11.95
C ASN A 51 -5.83 -3.80 11.51
N LYS A 52 -5.85 -4.80 10.62
CA LYS A 52 -7.11 -5.33 10.09
C LYS A 52 -7.87 -6.24 11.05
N TYR A 53 -7.19 -6.81 12.04
CA TYR A 53 -7.77 -7.72 13.03
C TYR A 53 -7.65 -7.13 14.43
N LYS A 54 -8.20 -5.94 14.66
CA LYS A 54 -8.66 -5.64 16.02
C LYS A 54 -9.98 -6.38 16.18
N PHE A 55 -9.96 -7.52 16.88
CA PHE A 55 -11.17 -8.12 17.41
C PHE A 55 -11.92 -7.00 18.14
N LYS A 56 -13.02 -6.53 17.56
CA LYS A 56 -13.91 -5.63 18.28
C LYS A 56 -14.66 -6.55 19.24
N GLU A 57 -14.43 -6.35 20.53
CA GLU A 57 -15.22 -7.02 21.54
C GLU A 57 -16.70 -6.75 21.25
N GLN A 58 -17.49 -7.81 21.15
CA GLN A 58 -18.92 -7.69 20.90
C GLN A 58 -19.54 -7.14 22.20
N LEU A 59 -19.84 -5.84 22.21
CA LEU A 59 -20.33 -5.14 23.41
C LEU A 59 -21.80 -5.47 23.75
N ASN A 60 -22.51 -6.17 22.86
CA ASN A 60 -23.92 -6.52 22.99
C ASN A 60 -24.18 -7.97 22.55
N GLU A 61 -25.33 -8.53 22.91
CA GLU A 61 -25.70 -9.90 22.53
C GLU A 61 -26.22 -10.01 21.09
N GLU A 62 -26.68 -8.90 20.50
CA GLU A 62 -27.27 -8.88 19.17
C GLU A 62 -26.24 -9.14 18.07
N ARG A 63 -26.56 -10.10 17.19
CA ARG A 63 -25.78 -10.45 16.01
C ARG A 63 -26.65 -10.17 14.78
N TRP A 64 -26.31 -9.13 14.01
CA TRP A 64 -26.92 -8.81 12.72
C TRP A 64 -25.90 -9.09 11.62
#